data_AF-A0A7Y4QX78-F1
#
_entry.id   AF-A0A7Y4QX78-F1
#
_cell.length_a   1.000
_cell.length_b   1.000
_cell.length_c   1.000
_cell.angle_alpha   90.00
_cell.angle_beta   90.00
_cell.angle_gamma   90.00
#
_symmetry.space_group_name_H-M   'P 1'
#
loop_
_entity.id
_entity.type
_entity.pdbx_description
1 polymer ?
#
loop_
_entity_poly.entity_id
_entity_poly.type
_entity_poly.pdbx_seq_one_letter_code
_entity_poly.pdbx_strand_id
1 'polypeptide(L)'
;MKKMIVLLAAGMLLSFATYAQDCKPQKKEAVVEQVLGMYVFVDSTPKSEYNYLGNVTAGSGLGKAMGGAAEYEAKKMRLIKKAKEEFPSADGVILHFVQGGKDYADAIKFKE
;
A
#
# COMPACT_ATOMS: atom_id res chain seq x y z
N MET A 1 -47.47 24.10 0.96
CA MET A 1 -46.83 22.84 1.41
C MET A 1 -46.14 22.06 0.27
N LYS A 2 -46.76 21.85 -0.91
CA LYS A 2 -46.10 21.17 -2.05
C LYS A 2 -44.78 21.83 -2.52
N LYS A 3 -44.68 23.16 -2.49
CA LYS A 3 -43.46 23.90 -2.89
C LYS A 3 -42.28 23.73 -1.91
N MET A 4 -42.55 23.47 -0.62
CA MET A 4 -41.49 23.18 0.37
C MET A 4 -40.93 21.76 0.24
N ILE A 5 -41.75 20.80 -0.18
CA ILE A 5 -41.30 19.41 -0.40
C ILE A 5 -40.35 19.33 -1.61
N VAL A 6 -40.62 20.09 -2.66
CA VAL A 6 -39.73 20.16 -3.84
C VAL A 6 -38.36 20.78 -3.50
N LEU A 7 -38.34 21.78 -2.62
CA LEU A 7 -37.10 22.41 -2.15
C LEU A 7 -36.25 21.48 -1.26
N LEU A 8 -36.89 20.64 -0.43
CA LEU A 8 -36.21 19.65 0.40
C LEU A 8 -35.64 18.49 -0.43
N ALA A 9 -36.34 18.04 -1.47
CA ALA A 9 -35.84 17.02 -2.39
C ALA A 9 -34.67 17.52 -3.25
N ALA A 10 -34.70 18.78 -3.68
CA ALA A 10 -33.60 19.39 -4.44
C ALA A 10 -32.33 19.58 -3.58
N GLY A 11 -32.46 19.90 -2.29
CA GLY A 11 -31.34 20.03 -1.37
C GLY A 11 -30.62 18.71 -1.07
N MET A 12 -31.36 17.60 -1.00
CA MET A 12 -30.81 16.27 -0.72
C MET A 12 -30.08 15.64 -1.92
N LEU A 13 -30.37 16.11 -3.14
CA LEU A 13 -29.65 15.72 -4.37
C LEU A 13 -28.31 16.46 -4.54
N LEU A 14 -28.17 17.66 -3.95
CA LEU A 14 -26.96 18.47 -4.04
C LEU A 14 -25.85 18.03 -3.06
N SER A 15 -26.20 17.28 -2.00
CA SER A 15 -25.25 16.79 -1.00
C SER A 15 -24.36 15.62 -1.45
N PHE A 16 -24.58 15.08 -2.66
CA PHE A 16 -23.70 14.04 -3.25
C PHE A 16 -22.68 14.62 -4.26
N ALA A 17 -22.75 15.91 -4.57
CA ALA A 17 -21.98 16.52 -5.67
C ALA A 17 -20.61 17.08 -5.27
N THR A 18 -20.20 16.99 -4.01
CA THR A 18 -18.89 17.51 -3.56
C THR A 18 -17.93 16.39 -3.20
N TYR A 19 -17.64 15.51 -4.16
CA TYR A 19 -16.34 14.86 -4.17
C TYR A 19 -15.38 15.82 -4.86
N ALA A 20 -14.58 16.52 -4.06
CA ALA A 20 -13.43 17.27 -4.55
C ALA A 20 -12.37 16.28 -5.07
N GLN A 21 -12.66 15.66 -6.21
CA GLN A 21 -11.63 15.09 -7.06
C GLN A 21 -11.10 16.25 -7.91
N ASP A 22 -9.96 16.79 -7.52
CA ASP A 22 -8.84 16.86 -8.46
C ASP A 22 -7.59 17.46 -7.82
N CYS A 23 -6.52 16.67 -7.84
CA CYS A 23 -5.17 17.14 -8.12
C CYS A 23 -4.37 15.96 -8.73
N LYS A 24 -4.39 15.87 -10.07
CA LYS A 24 -3.48 15.21 -11.06
C LYS A 24 -2.32 14.30 -10.54
N PRO A 25 -1.93 13.20 -11.23
CA PRO A 25 -2.12 12.91 -12.66
C PRO A 25 -2.98 11.68 -12.97
N GLN A 26 -3.73 11.72 -14.08
CA GLN A 26 -4.44 10.56 -14.63
C GLN A 26 -3.51 9.75 -15.57
N LYS A 27 -2.73 8.86 -14.97
CA LYS A 27 -2.38 7.53 -15.51
C LYS A 27 -2.77 6.57 -14.39
N LYS A 28 -3.96 5.96 -14.49
CA LYS A 28 -4.62 5.24 -13.38
C LYS A 28 -3.93 3.93 -12.99
N GLU A 29 -2.88 3.56 -13.70
CA GLU A 29 -2.21 2.27 -13.62
C GLU A 29 -0.71 2.50 -13.76
N ALA A 30 0.05 1.83 -12.92
CA ALA A 30 1.49 1.75 -12.96
C ALA A 30 1.87 0.27 -12.99
N VAL A 31 2.94 -0.07 -13.71
CA VAL A 31 3.51 -1.41 -13.66
C VAL A 31 4.33 -1.48 -12.37
N VAL A 32 3.91 -2.36 -11.47
CA VAL A 32 4.61 -2.63 -10.22
C VAL A 32 5.83 -3.51 -10.49
N GLU A 33 6.96 -3.17 -9.87
CA GLU A 33 8.20 -3.93 -9.98
C GLU A 33 8.09 -5.28 -9.25
N GLN A 34 8.81 -6.30 -9.74
CA GLN A 34 8.93 -7.57 -9.06
C GLN A 34 10.34 -7.82 -8.55
N VAL A 35 10.44 -8.26 -7.31
CA VAL A 35 11.69 -8.67 -6.70
C VAL A 35 11.50 -10.05 -6.09
N LEU A 36 12.35 -11.01 -6.47
CA LEU A 36 12.23 -12.42 -6.06
C LEU A 36 10.84 -13.03 -6.38
N GLY A 37 10.24 -12.60 -7.49
CA GLY A 37 8.91 -13.05 -7.94
C GLY A 37 7.75 -12.54 -7.08
N MET A 38 7.96 -11.50 -6.28
CA MET A 38 6.89 -10.82 -5.54
C MET A 38 6.72 -9.39 -6.05
N TYR A 39 5.47 -8.98 -6.24
CA TYR A 39 5.14 -7.58 -6.51
C TYR A 39 5.47 -6.72 -5.28
N VAL A 40 6.26 -5.65 -5.47
CA VAL A 40 6.74 -4.80 -4.37
C VAL A 40 6.04 -3.45 -4.39
N PHE A 41 5.28 -3.18 -3.33
CA PHE A 41 4.60 -1.90 -3.14
C PHE A 41 5.32 -1.10 -2.06
N VAL A 42 5.73 0.12 -2.40
CA VAL A 42 6.30 1.13 -1.48
C VAL A 42 5.51 2.41 -1.69
N ASP A 43 5.10 3.05 -0.59
CA ASP A 43 4.26 4.26 -0.60
C ASP A 43 3.01 4.13 -1.50
N SER A 44 2.54 2.90 -1.68
CA SER A 44 1.45 2.52 -2.57
C SER A 44 0.82 1.22 -2.09
N THR A 45 -0.40 0.96 -2.57
CA THR A 45 -1.12 -0.29 -2.31
C THR A 45 -1.70 -0.82 -3.62
N PRO A 46 -1.87 -2.15 -3.75
CA PRO A 46 -2.54 -2.70 -4.90
C PRO A 46 -3.98 -2.19 -4.99
N LYS A 47 -4.45 -1.98 -6.22
CA LYS A 47 -5.86 -1.67 -6.50
C LYS A 47 -6.72 -2.94 -6.57
N SER A 48 -6.14 -4.05 -6.99
CA SER A 48 -6.79 -5.36 -7.01
C SER A 48 -7.08 -5.84 -5.59
N GLU A 49 -8.14 -6.63 -5.42
CA GLU A 49 -8.42 -7.24 -4.13
C GLU A 49 -7.37 -8.29 -3.74
N TYR A 50 -7.07 -8.38 -2.46
CA TYR A 50 -6.11 -9.34 -1.93
C TYR A 50 -6.50 -9.82 -0.54
N ASN A 51 -5.98 -10.99 -0.17
CA ASN A 51 -5.98 -11.54 1.17
C ASN A 51 -4.66 -11.17 1.85
N TYR A 52 -4.74 -10.68 3.08
CA TYR A 52 -3.58 -10.47 3.94
C TYR A 52 -3.14 -11.81 4.54
N LEU A 53 -1.86 -12.14 4.36
CA LEU A 53 -1.29 -13.40 4.86
C LEU A 53 -0.59 -13.23 6.21
N GLY A 54 -0.01 -12.05 6.46
CA GLY A 54 0.74 -11.76 7.68
C GLY A 54 1.76 -10.65 7.49
N ASN A 55 2.49 -10.34 8.57
CA ASN A 55 3.47 -9.27 8.62
C ASN A 55 4.85 -9.82 9.00
N VAL A 56 5.89 -9.31 8.35
CA VAL A 56 7.28 -9.53 8.74
C VAL A 56 7.93 -8.23 9.17
N THR A 57 8.69 -8.26 10.26
CA THR A 57 9.49 -7.12 10.71
C THR A 57 10.96 -7.31 10.37
N ALA A 58 11.66 -6.21 10.04
CA ALA A 58 13.11 -6.24 9.95
C ALA A 58 13.67 -6.51 11.35
N GLY A 59 14.26 -7.70 11.56
CA GLY A 59 14.84 -8.04 12.87
C GLY A 59 15.95 -7.06 13.27
N SER A 60 16.29 -6.97 14.55
CA SER A 60 17.44 -6.20 15.03
C SER A 60 18.76 -6.92 14.70
N GLY A 61 19.09 -7.03 13.42
CA GLY A 61 20.36 -7.59 12.95
C GLY A 61 21.39 -6.48 12.90
N LEU A 62 22.52 -6.69 13.58
CA LEU A 62 23.63 -5.75 13.76
C LEU A 62 24.41 -5.50 12.45
N GLY A 63 23.73 -4.99 11.41
CA GLY A 63 24.36 -4.45 10.21
C GLY A 63 24.68 -2.99 10.48
N LYS A 64 25.98 -2.63 10.48
CA LYS A 64 26.44 -1.25 10.67
C LYS A 64 25.60 -0.31 9.81
N ALA A 65 25.01 0.72 10.43
CA ALA A 65 24.29 1.78 9.76
C ALA A 65 25.22 2.49 8.76
N MET A 66 25.26 2.02 7.52
CA MET A 66 25.78 2.78 6.40
C MET A 66 24.65 3.69 5.94
N GLY A 67 24.57 4.91 6.48
CA GLY A 67 23.49 5.83 6.14
C GLY A 67 23.34 6.04 4.62
N GLY A 68 22.12 6.33 4.17
CA GLY A 68 21.80 6.68 2.78
C GLY A 68 21.14 5.55 1.97
N ALA A 69 21.21 5.63 0.64
CA ALA A 69 20.47 4.75 -0.28
C ALA A 69 20.81 3.26 -0.14
N ALA A 70 22.04 2.92 0.26
CA ALA A 70 22.46 1.54 0.51
C ALA A 70 21.70 0.91 1.69
N GLU A 71 21.36 1.69 2.71
CA GLU A 71 20.57 1.22 3.85
C GLU A 71 19.13 0.91 3.44
N TYR A 72 18.53 1.79 2.64
CA TYR A 72 17.19 1.58 2.12
C TYR A 72 17.10 0.28 1.30
N GLU A 73 18.00 0.08 0.34
CA GLU A 73 18.01 -1.12 -0.50
C GLU A 73 18.26 -2.39 0.33
N ALA A 74 19.17 -2.36 1.32
CA ALA A 74 19.42 -3.48 2.20
C ALA A 74 18.20 -3.83 3.06
N LYS A 75 17.50 -2.84 3.62
CA LYS A 75 16.27 -3.03 4.40
C LYS A 75 15.14 -3.58 3.54
N LYS A 76 14.93 -2.98 2.37
CA LYS A 76 13.95 -3.41 1.36
C LYS A 76 14.15 -4.89 1.01
N MET A 77 15.36 -5.26 0.60
CA MET A 77 15.68 -6.64 0.23
C MET A 77 15.50 -7.62 1.38
N ARG A 78 15.86 -7.23 2.61
CA ARG A 78 15.72 -8.09 3.79
C ARG A 78 14.25 -8.37 4.11
N LEU A 79 13.38 -7.35 4.06
CA LEU A 79 11.95 -7.51 4.29
C LEU A 79 11.31 -8.39 3.21
N ILE A 80 11.63 -8.14 1.92
CA ILE A 80 11.15 -8.95 0.79
C ILE A 80 11.57 -10.41 0.96
N LYS A 81 12.86 -10.67 1.23
CA LYS A 81 13.36 -12.02 1.41
C LYS A 81 12.64 -12.73 2.57
N LYS A 82 12.52 -12.06 3.72
CA LYS A 82 11.86 -12.62 4.90
C LYS A 82 10.38 -12.92 4.64
N ALA A 83 9.67 -12.02 3.95
CA ALA A 83 8.28 -12.26 3.57
C ALA A 83 8.13 -13.46 2.63
N LYS A 84 9.05 -13.65 1.67
CA LYS A 84 9.02 -14.83 0.78
C LYS A 84 9.32 -16.14 1.53
N GLU A 85 10.21 -16.08 2.51
CA GLU A 85 10.55 -17.23 3.37
C GLU A 85 9.40 -17.63 4.29
N GLU A 86 8.75 -16.66 4.94
CA GLU A 86 7.64 -16.91 5.89
C GLU A 86 6.28 -17.14 5.19
N PHE A 87 6.07 -16.52 4.02
CA PHE A 87 4.84 -16.63 3.22
C PHE A 87 5.17 -17.01 1.76
N PRO A 88 5.58 -18.26 1.47
CA PRO A 88 6.00 -18.68 0.12
C PRO A 88 4.93 -18.52 -0.96
N SER A 89 3.65 -18.58 -0.57
CA SER A 89 2.47 -18.42 -1.42
C SER A 89 2.04 -16.98 -1.65
N ALA A 90 2.73 -15.99 -1.05
CA ALA A 90 2.49 -14.58 -1.27
C ALA A 90 2.81 -14.19 -2.72
N ASP A 91 1.94 -13.36 -3.29
CA ASP A 91 2.14 -12.81 -4.64
C ASP A 91 2.81 -11.42 -4.54
N GLY A 92 2.66 -10.72 -3.42
CA GLY A 92 3.24 -9.39 -3.23
C GLY A 92 3.52 -9.03 -1.79
N VAL A 93 4.23 -7.92 -1.62
CA VAL A 93 4.55 -7.31 -0.33
C VAL A 93 4.31 -5.81 -0.34
N ILE A 94 3.73 -5.30 0.74
CA ILE A 94 3.57 -3.86 0.98
C ILE A 94 4.58 -3.46 2.06
N LEU A 95 5.55 -2.63 1.70
CA LEU A 95 6.65 -2.23 2.59
C LEU A 95 6.31 -0.94 3.33
N HIS A 96 6.62 -0.93 4.62
CA HIS A 96 6.41 0.20 5.51
C HIS A 96 7.72 0.56 6.20
N PHE A 97 8.27 1.72 5.85
CA PHE A 97 9.47 2.27 6.46
C PHE A 97 9.08 3.30 7.51
N VAL A 98 9.41 3.04 8.78
CA VAL A 98 8.93 3.83 9.92
C VAL A 98 10.08 4.59 10.52
N GLN A 99 10.05 5.93 10.42
CA GLN A 99 11.05 6.77 11.05
C GLN A 99 11.02 6.61 12.57
N GLY A 100 12.15 6.22 13.16
CA GLY A 100 12.26 5.97 14.61
C GLY A 100 11.55 4.70 15.09
N GLY A 101 10.96 3.91 14.18
CA GLY A 101 10.28 2.66 14.47
C GLY A 101 10.97 1.44 13.86
N LYS A 102 10.26 0.32 13.84
CA LYS A 102 10.70 -0.89 13.15
C LYS A 102 10.05 -0.95 11.78
N ASP A 103 10.87 -1.03 10.74
CA ASP A 103 10.39 -1.27 9.38
C ASP A 103 9.75 -2.67 9.28
N TYR A 104 8.69 -2.76 8.50
CA TYR A 104 7.93 -3.99 8.34
C TYR A 104 7.35 -4.14 6.93
N ALA A 105 6.86 -5.34 6.62
CA ALA A 105 6.25 -5.66 5.35
C ALA A 105 5.03 -6.57 5.53
N ASP A 106 3.94 -6.24 4.84
CA ASP A 106 2.74 -7.05 4.80
C ASP A 106 2.77 -7.96 3.58
N ALA A 107 2.69 -9.28 3.81
CA ALA A 107 2.59 -10.25 2.74
C ALA A 107 1.13 -10.41 2.31
N ILE A 108 0.89 -10.36 0.99
CA ILE A 108 -0.44 -10.42 0.41
C ILE A 108 -0.53 -11.49 -0.69
N LYS A 109 -1.74 -12.00 -0.88
CA LYS A 109 -2.10 -12.88 -2.00
C LYS A 109 -3.29 -12.30 -2.74
N PHE A 110 -3.17 -12.09 -4.04
CA PHE A 110 -4.27 -11.54 -4.82
C PHE A 110 -5.45 -12.51 -4.84
N LYS A 111 -6.65 -11.95 -4.78
CA LYS A 111 -7.86 -12.73 -5.10
C LYS A 111 -7.95 -12.84 -6.61
N GLU A 112 -8.34 -14.03 -7.07
CA GLU A 112 -8.74 -14.24 -8.46
C GLU A 112 -10.08 -13.57 -8.76
#